data_AF-A0A4V2ZTH6-F1
#
_entry.id   AF-A0A4V2ZTH6-F1
#
_cell.length_a   1.000
_cell.length_b   1.000
_cell.length_c   1.000
_cell.angle_alpha   90.00
_cell.angle_beta   90.00
_cell.angle_gamma   90.00
#
_symmetry.space_group_name_H-M   'P 1'
#
loop_
_entity.id
_entity.type
_entity.pdbx_description
1 polymer ?
#
loop_
_entity_poly.entity_id
_entity_poly.type
_entity_poly.pdbx_seq_one_letter_code
_entity_poly.pdbx_strand_id
1 'polypeptide(L)'
;MEPSIGRIVHYTLTESDAARINKRREDFMAFVKASKEYPSDGYQAHVGNAVRAGDVYPAIIVRVWATSVNLRVILDGTDDFWATSISEGEGERHWSWPPRV
;
A
#
# COMPACT_ATOMS: atom_id res chain seq x y z
N MET A 1 8.72 8.67 -18.39
CA MET A 1 8.10 9.96 -18.01
C MET A 1 8.76 10.38 -16.71
N GLU A 2 9.02 11.66 -16.47
CA GLU A 2 9.71 12.06 -15.22
C GLU A 2 8.78 11.92 -14.01
N PRO A 3 9.24 11.30 -12.90
CA PRO A 3 8.45 11.20 -11.68
C PRO A 3 8.31 12.57 -11.01
N SER A 4 7.10 12.89 -10.54
CA SER A 4 6.82 14.11 -9.79
C SER A 4 5.75 13.86 -8.73
N ILE A 5 5.73 14.71 -7.69
CA ILE A 5 4.77 14.58 -6.58
C ILE A 5 3.33 14.65 -7.12
N GLY A 6 2.47 13.76 -6.61
CA GLY A 6 1.06 13.67 -6.97
C GLY A 6 0.75 12.78 -8.16
N ARG A 7 1.76 12.30 -8.90
CA ARG A 7 1.56 11.31 -9.97
C ARG A 7 1.16 9.95 -9.37
N ILE A 8 0.22 9.27 -10.04
CA ILE A 8 -0.16 7.91 -9.71
C ILE A 8 0.67 6.94 -10.56
N VAL A 9 1.27 5.97 -9.89
CA VAL A 9 2.08 4.88 -10.47
C VAL A 9 1.56 3.54 -9.97
N HIS A 10 2.02 2.44 -10.56
CA HIS A 10 1.77 1.10 -10.05
C HIS A 10 2.94 0.65 -9.18
N TYR A 11 2.68 0.10 -8.00
CA TYR A 11 3.68 -0.49 -7.12
C TYR A 11 3.40 -1.98 -6.93
N THR A 12 4.44 -2.80 -7.06
CA THR A 12 4.33 -4.26 -6.89
C THR A 12 4.83 -4.65 -5.49
N LEU A 13 3.96 -5.29 -4.71
CA LEU A 13 4.27 -5.69 -3.34
C LEU A 13 5.33 -6.80 -3.30
N THR A 14 6.22 -6.73 -2.31
CA THR A 14 7.06 -7.86 -1.90
C THR A 14 6.31 -8.74 -0.89
N GLU A 15 6.84 -9.94 -0.63
CA GLU A 15 6.39 -10.80 0.48
C GLU A 15 6.45 -10.07 1.84
N SER A 16 7.50 -9.26 2.07
CA SER A 16 7.64 -8.48 3.30
C SER A 16 6.59 -7.38 3.43
N ASP A 17 6.26 -6.71 2.33
CA ASP A 17 5.20 -5.69 2.31
C ASP A 17 3.85 -6.34 2.59
N ALA A 18 3.56 -7.46 1.93
CA ALA A 18 2.32 -8.21 2.12
C ALA A 18 2.16 -8.70 3.56
N ALA A 19 3.21 -9.29 4.14
CA ALA A 19 3.21 -9.71 5.54
C ALA A 19 2.93 -8.55 6.50
N ARG A 20 3.54 -7.37 6.28
CA ARG A 20 3.30 -6.19 7.12
C ARG A 20 1.89 -5.65 6.99
N ILE A 21 1.33 -5.60 5.78
CA ILE A 21 -0.04 -5.16 5.53
C ILE A 21 -1.02 -6.11 6.22
N ASN A 22 -0.91 -7.40 5.95
CA ASN A 22 -1.79 -8.42 6.51
C ASN A 22 -1.69 -8.46 8.03
N LYS A 23 -0.49 -8.33 8.61
CA LYS A 23 -0.30 -8.27 10.07
C LYS A 23 -1.08 -7.11 10.71
N ARG A 24 -1.07 -5.92 10.12
CA ARG A 24 -1.85 -4.77 10.63
C ARG A 24 -3.35 -5.05 10.64
N ARG A 25 -3.84 -5.73 9.61
CA ARG A 25 -5.26 -6.10 9.46
C ARG A 25 -5.65 -7.21 10.43
N GLU A 26 -4.82 -8.23 10.57
CA GLU A 26 -4.99 -9.31 11.55
C GLU A 26 -5.00 -8.78 12.98
N ASP A 27 -4.05 -7.90 13.33
CA ASP A 27 -3.98 -7.28 14.65
C ASP A 27 -5.22 -6.47 14.96
N PHE A 28 -5.72 -5.72 13.97
CA PHE A 28 -6.96 -4.98 14.11
C PHE A 28 -8.17 -5.91 14.30
N MET A 29 -8.31 -6.95 13.47
CA MET A 29 -9.39 -7.93 13.61
C MET A 29 -9.35 -8.66 14.96
N ALA A 30 -8.15 -8.97 15.47
CA ALA A 30 -7.98 -9.55 16.80
C ALA A 30 -8.42 -8.58 17.89
N PHE A 31 -8.08 -7.29 17.78
CA PHE A 31 -8.55 -6.25 18.68
C PHE A 31 -10.09 -6.14 18.66
N VAL A 32 -10.70 -6.06 17.49
CA VAL A 32 -12.17 -5.99 17.33
C VAL A 32 -12.84 -7.21 17.96
N LYS A 33 -12.32 -8.42 17.73
CA LYS A 33 -12.87 -9.65 18.32
C LYS A 33 -12.75 -9.68 19.85
N ALA A 34 -11.67 -9.12 20.40
CA ALA A 34 -11.44 -9.06 21.83
C ALA A 34 -12.22 -7.93 22.51
N SER A 35 -12.54 -6.85 21.80
CA SER A 35 -13.32 -5.73 22.31
C SER A 35 -14.78 -6.14 22.48
N LYS A 36 -15.32 -6.06 23.71
CA LYS A 36 -16.76 -6.27 23.98
C LYS A 36 -17.64 -5.18 23.35
N GLU A 37 -17.07 -4.02 23.05
CA GLU A 37 -17.72 -2.85 22.45
C GLU A 37 -16.83 -2.35 21.32
N TYR A 38 -16.97 -2.92 20.13
CA TYR A 38 -16.50 -2.24 18.93
C TYR A 38 -17.58 -1.21 18.54
N PRO A 39 -17.29 0.09 18.56
CA PRO A 39 -18.31 1.11 18.39
C PRO A 39 -18.97 0.98 17.00
N SER A 40 -20.30 0.94 16.96
CA SER A 40 -21.09 0.95 15.73
C SER A 40 -21.26 2.38 15.19
N ASP A 41 -20.20 3.17 15.21
CA ASP A 41 -20.16 4.57 14.77
C ASP A 41 -19.62 4.73 13.32
N GLY A 42 -19.27 3.62 12.68
CA GLY A 42 -18.71 3.59 11.32
C GLY A 42 -17.19 3.69 11.27
N TYR A 43 -16.48 3.68 12.40
CA TYR A 43 -15.02 3.65 12.42
C TYR A 43 -14.46 2.38 11.75
N GLN A 44 -13.42 2.54 10.92
CA GLN A 44 -12.67 1.45 10.29
C GLN A 44 -11.17 1.81 10.31
N ALA A 45 -10.33 0.99 10.94
CA ALA A 45 -8.88 1.21 10.97
C ALA A 45 -8.20 0.50 9.79
N HIS A 46 -7.70 -0.72 10.01
CA HIS A 46 -7.02 -1.53 9.00
C HIS A 46 -7.95 -2.66 8.54
N VAL A 47 -8.82 -2.36 7.58
CA VAL A 47 -9.77 -3.32 7.00
C VAL A 47 -9.52 -3.41 5.50
N GLY A 48 -9.51 -4.62 4.94
CA GLY A 48 -9.31 -4.84 3.51
C GLY A 48 -9.00 -6.30 3.17
N ASN A 49 -8.94 -6.61 1.87
CA ASN A 49 -8.68 -7.96 1.36
C ASN A 49 -7.22 -8.35 1.54
N ALA A 50 -6.94 -9.56 2.04
CA ALA A 50 -5.56 -10.05 2.19
C ALA A 50 -4.75 -9.90 0.90
N VAL A 51 -3.53 -9.38 1.04
CA VAL A 51 -2.64 -9.10 -0.10
C VAL A 51 -1.52 -10.14 -0.17
N ARG A 52 -0.85 -10.23 -1.33
CA ARG A 52 0.23 -11.19 -1.59
C ARG A 52 1.40 -10.50 -2.30
N ALA A 53 2.57 -11.12 -2.26
CA ALA A 53 3.68 -10.73 -3.12
C ALA A 53 3.26 -10.76 -4.60
N GLY A 54 3.74 -9.79 -5.37
CA GLY A 54 3.38 -9.64 -6.78
C GLY A 54 2.06 -8.91 -7.05
N ASP A 55 1.21 -8.70 -6.03
CA ASP A 55 0.02 -7.85 -6.21
C ASP A 55 0.45 -6.42 -6.57
N VAL A 56 -0.28 -5.81 -7.51
CA VAL A 56 0.00 -4.48 -8.03
C VAL A 56 -1.09 -3.52 -7.57
N TYR A 57 -0.69 -2.43 -6.92
CA TYR A 57 -1.60 -1.40 -6.42
C TYR A 57 -1.25 -0.02 -6.97
N PRO A 58 -2.25 0.86 -7.17
CA PRO A 58 -1.98 2.26 -7.43
C PRO A 58 -1.28 2.89 -6.23
N ALA A 59 -0.31 3.76 -6.50
CA ALA A 59 0.43 4.49 -5.48
C ALA A 59 0.68 5.93 -5.91
N ILE A 60 0.57 6.87 -4.96
CA ILE A 60 0.86 8.28 -5.19
C ILE A 60 2.32 8.55 -4.85
N ILE A 61 3.05 9.19 -5.77
CA ILE A 61 4.38 9.74 -5.48
C ILE A 61 4.24 10.90 -4.50
N VAL A 62 4.80 10.75 -3.30
CA VAL A 62 4.76 11.79 -2.25
C VAL A 62 6.10 12.49 -2.05
N ARG A 63 7.20 11.92 -2.55
CA ARG A 63 8.53 12.53 -2.56
C ARG A 63 9.39 11.97 -3.67
N VAL A 64 10.27 12.79 -4.25
CA VAL A 64 11.18 12.42 -5.35
C VAL A 64 12.62 12.73 -4.95
N TRP A 65 13.53 11.82 -5.30
CA TRP A 65 14.99 11.98 -5.28
C TRP A 65 15.57 11.71 -6.67
N ALA A 66 16.89 11.79 -6.81
CA ALA A 66 17.58 11.57 -8.08
C ALA A 66 17.29 10.19 -8.71
N THR A 67 17.10 9.14 -7.92
CA THR A 67 16.96 7.75 -8.41
C THR A 67 15.78 6.98 -7.82
N SER A 68 15.00 7.61 -6.94
CA SER A 68 13.92 6.93 -6.22
C SER A 68 12.81 7.88 -5.79
N VAL A 69 11.71 7.30 -5.35
CA VAL A 69 10.56 8.02 -4.82
C VAL A 69 10.05 7.37 -3.51
N ASN A 70 9.29 8.14 -2.75
CA ASN A 70 8.41 7.58 -1.73
C ASN A 70 6.99 7.52 -2.27
N LEU A 71 6.33 6.43 -1.93
CA LEU A 71 5.01 6.09 -2.39
C LEU A 71 4.06 5.94 -1.20
N ARG A 72 2.87 6.52 -1.34
CA ARG A 72 1.70 6.13 -0.56
C ARG A 72 0.86 5.20 -1.42
N VAL A 73 0.93 3.90 -1.14
CA VAL A 73 0.23 2.83 -1.85
C VAL A 73 -1.21 2.77 -1.34
N ILE A 74 -2.17 2.85 -2.26
CA ILE A 74 -3.60 2.81 -1.98
C ILE A 74 -4.03 1.35 -2.10
N LEU A 75 -4.37 0.74 -0.97
CA LEU A 75 -4.75 -0.67 -0.91
C LEU A 75 -6.25 -0.85 -1.16
N ASP A 76 -6.64 -2.06 -1.54
CA ASP A 76 -8.06 -2.47 -1.53
C ASP A 76 -8.52 -2.66 -0.08
N GLY A 77 -8.99 -1.56 0.50
CA GLY A 77 -9.34 -1.45 1.90
C GLY A 77 -9.37 0.00 2.38
N THR A 78 -9.45 0.17 3.70
CA THR A 78 -9.45 1.47 4.36
C THR A 78 -8.05 1.98 4.70
N ASP A 79 -7.02 1.17 4.47
CA ASP A 79 -5.65 1.48 4.84
C ASP A 79 -4.72 1.74 3.65
N ASP A 80 -3.61 2.42 3.95
CA ASP A 80 -2.52 2.64 3.01
C ASP A 80 -1.21 2.00 3.47
N PHE A 81 -0.26 1.91 2.55
CA PHE A 81 1.08 1.42 2.81
C PHE A 81 2.15 2.38 2.31
N TRP A 82 3.17 2.62 3.13
CA TRP A 82 4.30 3.46 2.79
C TRP A 82 5.44 2.60 2.23
N ALA A 83 5.75 2.78 0.95
CA ALA A 83 6.92 2.19 0.30
C ALA A 83 7.93 3.30 0.02
N THR A 84 9.12 3.21 0.63
CA THR A 84 10.11 4.28 0.62
C THR A 84 11.36 3.92 -0.16
N SER A 85 11.98 4.92 -0.79
CA SER A 85 13.20 4.76 -1.59
C SER A 85 13.03 3.74 -2.72
N ILE A 86 11.90 3.79 -3.43
CA ILE A 86 11.55 2.85 -4.49
C ILE A 86 11.99 3.41 -5.85
N SER A 87 12.71 2.59 -6.62
CA SER A 87 13.13 2.91 -7.99
C SER A 87 12.07 2.53 -9.02
N GLU A 88 12.11 3.21 -10.17
CA GLU A 88 11.34 2.81 -11.35
C GLU A 88 11.81 1.44 -11.85
N GLY A 89 10.89 0.56 -12.22
CA GLY A 89 11.20 -0.77 -12.73
C GLY A 89 10.00 -1.71 -12.72
N GLU A 90 10.26 -2.96 -13.09
CA GLU A 90 9.26 -4.03 -13.13
C GLU A 90 9.45 -5.01 -11.97
N GLY A 91 8.36 -5.68 -11.59
CA GLY A 91 8.37 -6.70 -10.54
C GLY A 91 8.37 -6.12 -9.12
N GLU A 92 8.59 -6.99 -8.15
CA GLU A 92 8.47 -6.65 -6.72
C GLU A 92 9.40 -5.51 -6.32
N ARG A 93 8.93 -4.67 -5.40
CA ARG A 93 9.68 -3.54 -4.84
C ARG A 93 10.08 -2.48 -5.88
N HIS A 94 9.36 -2.40 -6.99
CA HIS A 94 9.52 -1.36 -7.98
C HIS A 94 8.19 -0.67 -8.24
N TRP A 95 8.27 0.53 -8.80
CA TRP A 95 7.12 1.19 -9.38
C TRP A 95 7.26 1.30 -10.90
N SER A 96 6.13 1.24 -11.60
CA SER A 96 6.06 1.46 -13.04
C SER A 96 4.93 2.42 -13.40
N TRP A 97 5.05 3.05 -14.57
CA TRP A 97 3.97 3.87 -15.10
C TRP A 97 2.78 3.00 -15.49
N PRO A 98 1.53 3.40 -15.19
CA PRO A 98 0.36 2.66 -15.64
C PRO A 98 0.35 2.57 -17.18
N PRO A 99 -0.08 1.42 -17.75
CA PRO A 99 -0.18 1.27 -19.20
C PRO A 99 -1.17 2.28 -19.77
N ARG A 100 -0.88 2.78 -20.97
CA ARG A 100 -1.85 3.59 -21.72
C ARG A 100 -2.92 2.63 -22.26
N VAL A 101 -4.15 2.80 -21.82
CA VAL A 101 -5.34 2.10 -22.34
C VAL A 101 -6.18 3.04 -23.18
#